data_AF-A0A6B0UXK4-F1
#
_entry.id   AF-A0A6B0UXK4-F1
#
_cell.length_a   1.000
_cell.length_b   1.000
_cell.length_c   1.000
_cell.angle_alpha   90.00
_cell.angle_beta   90.00
_cell.angle_gamma   90.00
#
_symmetry.space_group_name_H-M   'P 1'
#
loop_
_entity.id
_entity.type
_entity.pdbx_description
1 polymer ?
#
loop_
_entity_poly.entity_id
_entity_poly.type
_entity_poly.pdbx_seq_one_letter_code
_entity_poly.pdbx_strand_id
1 'polypeptide(L)'
;LPMKDDDSAEDINSSRVWSKIDMNNIPCPPPRFPFTGTPHINIQLDEGAGVVEYFLQFFYDELVDLIVAETNHRATQFFQSHQCAVGHRKAWKPTDRRELLVFLALLILQGVIDKPAVKFYWSMRKILRTPIFGDTMSRDGFFLLMKFLHVTDNESPDDQHPY
;
A
#
# COMPACT_ATOMS: atom_id res chain seq x y z
N LEU A 1 -50.70 2.19 -10.34
CA LEU A 1 -49.64 2.85 -11.14
C LEU A 1 -48.63 1.77 -11.48
N PRO A 2 -48.41 1.42 -12.75
CA PRO A 2 -47.47 0.35 -13.08
C PRO A 2 -46.06 0.83 -12.75
N MET A 3 -45.32 0.01 -12.00
CA MET A 3 -43.88 0.17 -11.83
C MET A 3 -43.26 0.12 -13.23
N LYS A 4 -42.49 1.15 -13.56
CA LYS A 4 -41.66 1.17 -14.76
C LYS A 4 -40.49 0.23 -14.46
N ASP A 5 -40.45 -0.90 -15.15
CA ASP A 5 -39.26 -1.74 -15.23
C ASP A 5 -38.16 -0.90 -15.90
N ASP A 6 -37.28 -0.34 -15.10
CA ASP A 6 -36.07 0.36 -15.56
C ASP A 6 -34.99 -0.71 -15.77
N ASP A 7 -35.14 -1.44 -16.87
CA ASP A 7 -34.22 -2.50 -17.32
C ASP A 7 -33.02 -1.91 -18.05
N SER A 8 -32.32 -0.96 -17.40
CA SER A 8 -30.99 -0.55 -17.80
C SER A 8 -29.99 -1.18 -16.86
N ALA A 9 -29.61 -2.43 -17.13
CA ALA A 9 -28.38 -2.98 -16.62
C ALA A 9 -27.23 -2.15 -17.19
N GLU A 10 -26.86 -1.08 -16.49
CA GLU A 10 -25.71 -0.26 -16.87
C GLU A 10 -24.45 -1.14 -16.90
N ASP A 11 -23.76 -1.09 -18.03
CA ASP A 11 -22.54 -1.85 -18.30
C ASP A 11 -21.50 -1.55 -17.21
N ILE A 12 -20.94 -2.60 -16.59
CA ILE A 12 -19.84 -2.50 -15.63
C ILE A 12 -18.67 -1.69 -16.21
N ASN A 13 -18.50 -1.65 -17.54
CA ASN A 13 -17.49 -0.81 -18.17
C ASN A 13 -17.69 0.70 -17.89
N SER A 14 -18.91 1.17 -17.63
CA SER A 14 -19.20 2.56 -17.23
C SER A 14 -18.52 2.92 -15.91
N SER A 15 -18.40 1.97 -14.98
CA SER A 15 -17.74 2.18 -13.67
C SER A 15 -16.22 2.30 -13.75
N ARG A 16 -15.60 2.04 -14.91
CA ARG A 16 -14.16 2.17 -15.13
C ARG A 16 -13.72 3.55 -15.63
N VAL A 17 -14.66 4.47 -15.85
CA VAL A 17 -14.35 5.80 -16.37
C VAL A 17 -14.10 6.77 -15.23
N TRP A 18 -12.85 7.17 -15.05
CA TRP A 18 -12.49 8.29 -14.16
C TRP A 18 -13.07 9.58 -14.73
N SER A 19 -13.90 10.26 -13.94
CA SER A 19 -14.49 11.54 -14.33
C SER A 19 -14.24 12.59 -13.26
N LYS A 20 -13.99 13.83 -13.70
CA LYS A 20 -13.83 14.96 -12.80
C LYS A 20 -15.19 15.30 -12.20
N ILE A 21 -15.28 15.28 -10.86
CA ILE A 21 -16.49 15.71 -10.16
C ILE A 21 -16.57 17.23 -10.21
N ASP A 22 -17.63 17.76 -10.81
CA ASP A 22 -18.00 19.17 -10.69
C ASP A 22 -18.73 19.38 -9.36
N MET A 23 -18.12 20.13 -8.45
CA MET A 23 -18.68 20.41 -7.12
C MET A 23 -19.94 21.28 -7.17
N ASN A 24 -20.17 22.01 -8.27
CA ASN A 24 -21.39 22.80 -8.48
C ASN A 24 -22.52 21.98 -9.10
N ASN A 25 -22.21 20.77 -9.60
CA ASN A 25 -23.16 19.87 -10.25
C ASN A 25 -22.80 18.42 -9.94
N ILE A 26 -22.94 18.03 -8.67
CA ILE A 26 -22.57 16.70 -8.20
C ILE A 26 -23.55 15.69 -8.81
N PRO A 27 -23.08 14.72 -9.62
CA PRO A 27 -23.95 13.68 -10.17
C PRO A 27 -24.50 12.81 -9.03
N CYS A 28 -25.66 12.21 -9.23
CA CYS A 28 -26.18 11.21 -8.29
C CYS A 28 -25.11 10.13 -8.06
N PRO A 29 -24.94 9.65 -6.81
CA PRO A 29 -24.01 8.58 -6.53
C PRO A 29 -24.35 7.36 -7.41
N PRO A 30 -23.35 6.67 -7.96
CA PRO A 30 -23.58 5.45 -8.71
C PRO A 30 -24.46 4.48 -7.91
N PRO A 31 -25.35 3.72 -8.56
CA PRO A 31 -26.14 2.71 -7.89
C PRO A 31 -25.22 1.75 -7.12
N ARG A 32 -25.63 1.33 -5.93
CA ARG A 32 -24.90 0.30 -5.19
C ARG A 32 -25.01 -1.00 -5.97
N PHE A 33 -23.92 -1.43 -6.59
CA PHE A 33 -23.85 -2.75 -7.23
C PHE A 33 -23.87 -3.83 -6.14
N PRO A 34 -24.95 -4.64 -6.03
CA PRO A 34 -24.97 -5.73 -5.06
C PRO A 34 -23.95 -6.79 -5.47
N PHE A 35 -23.27 -7.39 -4.50
CA PHE A 35 -22.45 -8.56 -4.77
C PHE A 35 -23.36 -9.73 -5.18
N THR A 36 -23.26 -10.17 -6.42
CA THR A 36 -24.07 -11.25 -7.00
C THR A 36 -23.39 -12.61 -6.95
N GLY A 37 -22.12 -12.66 -6.54
CA GLY A 37 -21.37 -13.90 -6.39
C GLY A 37 -21.77 -14.70 -5.15
N THR A 38 -21.35 -15.96 -5.10
CA THR A 38 -21.41 -16.77 -3.88
C THR A 38 -20.27 -16.34 -2.94
N PRO A 39 -20.54 -15.96 -1.67
CA PRO A 39 -19.47 -15.64 -0.74
C PRO A 39 -18.68 -16.90 -0.37
N HIS A 40 -17.42 -16.98 -0.80
CA HIS A 40 -16.49 -18.03 -0.39
C HIS A 40 -15.03 -17.58 -0.57
N ILE A 41 -14.12 -18.30 0.08
CA ILE A 41 -12.69 -18.16 -0.14
C ILE A 41 -12.35 -18.85 -1.47
N ASN A 42 -11.67 -18.12 -2.35
CA ASN A 42 -11.23 -18.61 -3.68
C ASN A 42 -9.79 -19.16 -3.68
N ILE A 43 -9.20 -19.29 -2.50
CA ILE A 43 -7.80 -19.66 -2.32
C ILE A 43 -7.76 -21.06 -1.72
N GLN A 44 -6.88 -21.91 -2.24
CA GLN A 44 -6.57 -23.20 -1.63
C GLN A 44 -5.40 -23.03 -0.66
N LEU A 45 -5.67 -23.23 0.63
CA LEU A 45 -4.67 -23.24 1.69
C LEU A 45 -4.80 -24.54 2.47
N ASP A 46 -3.69 -25.03 2.99
CA ASP A 46 -3.68 -26.22 3.84
C ASP A 46 -4.51 -25.98 5.11
N GLU A 47 -5.09 -27.04 5.68
CA GLU A 47 -5.90 -26.96 6.90
C GLU A 47 -5.13 -26.41 8.12
N GLY A 48 -3.79 -26.31 8.04
CA GLY A 48 -2.92 -25.73 9.07
C GLY A 48 -2.40 -24.32 8.75
N ALA A 49 -2.88 -23.66 7.69
CA ALA A 49 -2.39 -22.33 7.30
C ALA A 49 -2.65 -21.29 8.39
N GLY A 50 -1.59 -20.57 8.78
CA GLY A 50 -1.66 -19.48 9.73
C GLY A 50 -2.01 -18.14 9.09
N VAL A 51 -2.09 -17.10 9.92
CA VAL A 51 -2.47 -15.74 9.49
C VAL A 51 -1.51 -15.17 8.44
N VAL A 52 -0.23 -15.54 8.49
CA VAL A 52 0.79 -15.06 7.54
C VAL A 52 0.54 -15.63 6.15
N GLU A 53 0.16 -16.90 6.06
CA GLU A 53 -0.12 -17.58 4.80
C GLU A 53 -1.32 -16.94 4.08
N TYR A 54 -2.36 -16.53 4.82
CA TYR A 54 -3.46 -15.75 4.26
C TYR A 54 -3.03 -14.35 3.81
N PHE A 55 -2.19 -13.67 4.59
CA PHE A 55 -1.70 -12.34 4.23
C PHE A 55 -0.90 -12.36 2.92
N LEU A 56 -0.06 -13.37 2.72
CA LEU A 56 0.76 -13.53 1.52
C LEU A 56 -0.04 -13.85 0.26
N GLN A 57 -1.34 -14.14 0.36
CA GLN A 57 -2.23 -14.22 -0.81
C GLN A 57 -2.52 -12.85 -1.42
N PHE A 58 -2.47 -11.79 -0.60
CA PHE A 58 -2.60 -10.41 -1.06
C PHE A 58 -1.24 -9.82 -1.47
N PHE A 59 -0.19 -10.19 -0.74
CA PHE A 59 1.20 -9.81 -1.01
C PHE A 59 2.00 -11.00 -1.54
N TYR A 60 1.61 -11.48 -2.72
CA TYR A 60 2.26 -12.60 -3.40
C TYR A 60 3.68 -12.24 -3.86
N ASP A 61 4.50 -13.27 -4.08
CA ASP A 61 5.95 -13.13 -4.29
C ASP A 61 6.33 -12.10 -5.36
N GLU A 62 5.68 -12.15 -6.53
CA GLU A 62 5.97 -11.23 -7.64
C GLU A 62 5.65 -9.77 -7.30
N LEU A 63 4.56 -9.52 -6.56
CA LEU A 63 4.22 -8.17 -6.10
C LEU A 63 5.24 -7.66 -5.09
N VAL A 64 5.67 -8.50 -4.15
CA VAL A 64 6.71 -8.15 -3.18
C VAL A 64 8.02 -7.84 -3.90
N ASP A 65 8.39 -8.66 -4.88
CA ASP A 65 9.62 -8.47 -5.67
C ASP A 65 9.57 -7.19 -6.50
N LEU A 66 8.41 -6.88 -7.11
CA LEU A 66 8.17 -5.61 -7.80
C LEU A 66 8.38 -4.41 -6.86
N ILE A 67 7.73 -4.41 -5.70
CA ILE A 67 7.84 -3.28 -4.75
C ILE A 67 9.29 -3.13 -4.27
N VAL A 68 9.99 -4.23 -4.00
CA VAL A 68 11.41 -4.22 -3.61
C VAL A 68 12.27 -3.60 -4.72
N ALA A 69 12.08 -4.04 -5.97
CA ALA A 69 12.83 -3.53 -7.12
C ALA A 69 12.61 -2.03 -7.31
N GLU A 70 11.34 -1.60 -7.35
CA GLU A 70 10.98 -0.20 -7.57
C GLU A 70 11.41 0.70 -6.42
N THR A 71 11.29 0.24 -5.17
CA THR A 71 11.75 0.99 -3.99
C THR A 71 13.27 1.23 -4.03
N ASN A 72 14.04 0.20 -4.39
CA ASN A 72 15.49 0.31 -4.53
C ASN A 72 15.90 1.20 -5.73
N HIS A 73 15.17 1.08 -6.84
CA HIS A 73 15.36 1.94 -8.01
C HIS A 73 15.11 3.41 -7.66
N ARG A 74 13.99 3.70 -7.02
CA ARG A 74 13.60 5.03 -6.54
C ARG A 74 14.65 5.65 -5.63
N ALA A 75 15.19 4.89 -4.67
CA ALA A 75 16.26 5.36 -3.80
C ALA A 75 17.53 5.71 -4.59
N THR A 76 17.90 4.88 -5.56
CA THR A 76 19.06 5.09 -6.44
C THR A 76 18.91 6.39 -7.24
N GLN A 77 17.77 6.58 -7.91
CA GLN A 77 17.46 7.81 -8.65
C GLN A 77 17.52 9.06 -7.76
N PHE A 78 16.96 8.98 -6.55
CA PHE A 78 17.00 10.09 -5.59
C PHE A 78 18.43 10.48 -5.24
N PHE A 79 19.30 9.51 -4.98
CA PHE A 79 20.70 9.78 -4.65
C PHE A 79 21.54 10.26 -5.83
N GLN A 80 21.19 9.89 -7.07
CA GLN A 80 21.86 10.39 -8.27
C GLN A 80 21.46 11.84 -8.59
N SER A 81 20.17 12.15 -8.51
CA SER A 81 19.62 13.48 -8.84
C SER A 81 19.92 14.56 -7.79
N HIS A 82 20.15 14.16 -6.53
CA HIS A 82 20.43 15.09 -5.45
C HIS A 82 21.89 15.01 -5.01
N GLN A 83 22.52 16.16 -4.78
CA GLN A 83 23.79 16.27 -4.05
C GLN A 83 23.56 15.98 -2.56
N CYS A 84 23.19 14.73 -2.25
CA CYS A 84 23.04 14.27 -0.89
C CYS A 84 24.41 14.19 -0.23
N ALA A 85 24.52 14.70 1.00
CA ALA A 85 25.71 14.50 1.81
C ALA A 85 26.02 12.98 1.91
N VAL A 86 27.32 12.64 1.88
CA VAL A 86 27.81 11.25 1.88
C VAL A 86 27.19 10.41 3.01
N GLY A 87 26.87 11.02 4.15
CA GLY A 87 26.21 10.36 5.29
C GLY A 87 24.81 9.81 4.96
N HIS A 88 23.99 10.54 4.20
CA HIS A 88 22.65 10.08 3.82
C HIS A 88 22.70 8.91 2.84
N ARG A 89 23.65 8.92 1.90
CA ARG A 89 23.88 7.81 0.98
C ARG A 89 24.36 6.55 1.70
N LYS A 90 25.23 6.69 2.71
CA LYS A 90 25.70 5.58 3.55
C LYS A 90 24.64 4.97 4.46
N ALA A 91 23.60 5.74 4.81
CA ALA A 91 22.53 5.27 5.68
C ALA A 91 21.54 4.36 4.95
N TRP A 92 21.35 4.54 3.64
CA TRP A 92 20.50 3.66 2.85
C TRP A 92 21.20 2.33 2.59
N LYS A 93 20.46 1.25 2.85
CA LYS A 93 20.78 -0.10 2.41
C LYS A 93 19.65 -0.54 1.48
N PRO A 94 19.95 -1.17 0.34
CA PRO A 94 18.91 -1.73 -0.50
C PRO A 94 18.01 -2.65 0.32
N THR A 95 16.70 -2.46 0.21
CA THR A 95 15.72 -3.31 0.89
C THR A 95 15.66 -4.67 0.22
N ASP A 96 15.31 -5.69 0.98
CA ASP A 96 14.96 -7.01 0.48
C ASP A 96 13.50 -7.36 0.81
N ARG A 97 13.07 -8.55 0.38
CA ARG A 97 11.72 -9.08 0.62
C ARG A 97 11.37 -9.11 2.11
N ARG A 98 12.34 -9.51 2.95
CA ARG A 98 12.14 -9.64 4.39
C ARG A 98 11.98 -8.27 5.03
N GLU A 99 12.84 -7.31 4.72
CA GLU A 99 12.74 -5.94 5.23
C GLU A 99 11.42 -5.29 4.83
N LEU A 100 10.97 -5.48 3.58
CA LEU A 100 9.68 -4.96 3.12
C LEU A 100 8.50 -5.59 3.89
N LEU A 101 8.48 -6.91 4.07
CA LEU A 101 7.42 -7.59 4.83
C LEU A 101 7.40 -7.19 6.30
N VAL A 102 8.59 -7.02 6.91
CA VAL A 102 8.71 -6.50 8.28
C VAL A 102 8.18 -5.07 8.38
N PHE A 103 8.50 -4.23 7.41
CA PHE A 103 7.99 -2.87 7.33
C PHE A 103 6.45 -2.83 7.22
N LEU A 104 5.86 -3.67 6.36
CA LEU A 104 4.41 -3.81 6.22
C LEU A 104 3.76 -4.32 7.53
N ALA A 105 4.39 -5.29 8.20
CA ALA A 105 3.92 -5.77 9.50
C ALA A 105 3.90 -4.65 10.55
N LEU A 106 4.92 -3.77 10.57
CA LEU A 106 4.94 -2.61 11.45
C LEU A 106 3.85 -1.59 11.07
N LEU A 107 3.55 -1.37 9.79
CA LEU A 107 2.44 -0.51 9.37
C LEU A 107 1.09 -1.03 9.85
N ILE A 108 0.84 -2.34 9.71
CA ILE A 108 -0.36 -2.99 10.24
C ILE A 108 -0.45 -2.81 11.75
N LEU A 109 0.67 -3.00 12.47
CA LEU A 109 0.73 -2.82 13.91
C LEU A 109 0.45 -1.38 14.36
N GLN A 110 0.84 -0.36 13.57
CA GLN A 110 0.45 1.04 13.84
C GLN A 110 -1.06 1.26 13.71
N GLY A 111 -1.75 0.49 12.87
CA GLY A 111 -3.21 0.50 12.81
C GLY A 111 -3.87 -0.09 14.05
N VAL A 112 -3.19 -0.98 14.77
CA VAL A 112 -3.67 -1.59 16.02
C VAL A 112 -3.30 -0.73 17.24
N ILE A 113 -2.08 -0.22 17.27
CA ILE A 113 -1.55 0.60 18.36
C ILE A 113 -1.45 2.03 17.84
N ASP A 114 -2.45 2.88 18.11
CA ASP A 114 -2.38 4.27 17.64
C ASP A 114 -1.48 5.14 18.54
N LYS A 115 -0.72 6.05 17.93
CA LYS A 115 0.11 7.06 18.61
C LYS A 115 -0.03 8.41 17.92
N PRO A 116 0.03 9.52 18.67
CA PRO A 116 -0.18 10.87 18.11
C PRO A 116 0.78 11.28 16.97
N ALA A 117 1.92 10.58 16.82
CA ALA A 117 2.84 10.79 15.73
C ALA A 117 3.67 9.53 15.48
N VAL A 118 3.98 9.26 14.20
CA VAL A 118 4.77 8.07 13.78
C VAL A 118 6.11 7.97 14.51
N LYS A 119 6.79 9.09 14.76
CA LYS A 119 8.06 9.09 15.51
C LYS A 119 7.95 8.55 16.94
N PHE A 120 6.75 8.55 17.53
CA PHE A 120 6.54 8.08 18.91
C PHE A 120 6.53 6.56 19.04
N TYR A 121 6.40 5.81 17.94
CA TYR A 121 6.54 4.35 17.93
C TYR A 121 7.94 3.90 18.40
N TRP A 122 8.96 4.71 18.11
CA TRP A 122 10.35 4.48 18.56
C TRP A 122 10.74 5.28 19.81
N SER A 123 9.77 5.78 20.58
CA SER A 123 10.08 6.58 21.78
C SER A 123 10.61 5.71 22.92
N MET A 124 11.65 6.19 23.60
CA MET A 124 12.16 5.60 24.86
C MET A 124 11.50 6.20 26.11
N ARG A 125 10.58 7.16 25.96
CA ARG A 125 9.83 7.72 27.09
C ARG A 125 8.91 6.65 27.65
N LYS A 126 8.96 6.40 28.96
CA LYS A 126 8.22 5.31 29.63
C LYS A 126 6.73 5.23 29.22
N ILE A 127 6.05 6.37 29.14
CA ILE A 127 4.62 6.45 28.79
C ILE A 127 4.32 6.10 27.31
N LEU A 128 5.29 6.23 26.41
CA LEU A 128 5.13 5.98 24.98
C LEU A 128 5.83 4.71 24.50
N ARG A 129 6.65 4.07 25.34
CA ARG A 129 7.56 3.00 24.95
C ARG A 129 6.77 1.78 24.51
N THR A 130 7.01 1.36 23.27
CA THR A 130 6.42 0.14 22.68
C THR A 130 7.57 -0.63 22.02
N PRO A 131 8.31 -1.45 22.78
CA PRO A 131 9.61 -1.99 22.37
C PRO A 131 9.63 -2.69 21.02
N ILE A 132 8.57 -3.43 20.70
CA ILE A 132 8.44 -4.20 19.46
C ILE A 132 8.79 -3.41 18.20
N PHE A 133 8.49 -2.10 18.11
CA PHE A 133 8.84 -1.29 16.95
C PHE A 133 10.36 -1.13 16.80
N GLY A 134 11.06 -0.76 17.88
CA GLY A 134 12.50 -0.56 17.86
C GLY A 134 13.29 -1.86 17.83
N ASP A 135 12.75 -2.92 18.43
CA ASP A 135 13.37 -4.26 18.43
C ASP A 135 13.25 -4.94 17.06
N THR A 136 12.23 -4.59 16.28
CA THR A 136 11.98 -5.18 14.95
C THR A 136 12.70 -4.44 13.83
N MET A 137 12.61 -3.10 13.79
CA MET A 137 13.26 -2.28 12.76
C MET A 137 13.71 -0.96 13.36
N SER A 138 14.86 -0.45 12.94
CA SER A 138 15.30 0.88 13.38
C SER A 138 14.34 1.98 12.90
N ARG A 139 14.21 3.04 13.69
CA ARG A 139 13.40 4.22 13.33
C ARG A 139 13.80 4.75 11.95
N ASP A 140 15.10 4.94 11.74
CA ASP A 140 15.60 5.56 10.53
C ASP A 140 15.43 4.63 9.31
N GLY A 141 15.56 3.31 9.49
CA GLY A 141 15.23 2.31 8.46
C GLY A 141 13.75 2.37 8.05
N PHE A 142 12.84 2.43 9.02
CA PHE A 142 11.41 2.57 8.75
C PHE A 142 11.09 3.86 7.97
N PHE A 143 11.64 5.00 8.38
CA PHE A 143 11.39 6.27 7.68
C PHE A 143 12.06 6.33 6.30
N LEU A 144 13.19 5.65 6.10
CA LEU A 144 13.79 5.54 4.78
C LEU A 144 12.93 4.68 3.83
N LEU A 145 12.37 3.57 4.31
CA LEU A 145 11.41 2.77 3.55
C LEU A 145 10.14 3.56 3.26
N MET A 146 9.55 4.24 4.24
CA MET A 146 8.41 5.16 4.01
C MET A 146 8.70 6.20 2.93
N LYS A 147 9.94 6.71 2.85
CA LYS A 147 10.32 7.75 1.90
C LYS A 147 10.48 7.23 0.47
N PHE A 148 11.00 6.02 0.32
CA PHE A 148 11.37 5.47 -1.00
C PHE A 148 10.41 4.40 -1.52
N LEU A 149 9.43 3.96 -0.72
CA LEU A 149 8.42 3.00 -1.14
C LEU A 149 7.82 3.39 -2.49
N HIS A 150 7.91 2.48 -3.45
CA HIS A 150 7.46 2.70 -4.81
C HIS A 150 6.91 1.40 -5.41
N VAL A 151 5.94 1.51 -6.33
CA VAL A 151 5.21 0.36 -6.89
C VAL A 151 5.14 0.39 -8.43
N THR A 152 5.59 1.47 -9.07
CA THR A 152 5.56 1.64 -10.53
C THR A 152 6.89 2.17 -11.04
N ASP A 153 7.21 1.96 -12.31
CA ASP A 153 8.32 2.67 -12.95
C ASP A 153 7.85 4.07 -13.38
N ASN A 154 8.57 5.12 -12.98
CA ASN A 154 8.25 6.50 -13.39
C ASN A 154 8.96 6.92 -14.70
N GLU A 155 9.92 6.12 -15.19
CA GLU A 155 10.64 6.40 -16.44
C GLU A 155 9.90 5.86 -17.67
N SER A 156 8.94 4.96 -17.45
CA SER A 156 8.01 4.44 -18.46
C SER A 156 6.56 4.67 -18.00
N PRO A 157 6.09 5.94 -17.94
CA PRO A 157 4.68 6.20 -17.69
C PRO A 157 3.85 5.46 -18.73
N ASP A 158 3.00 4.54 -18.28
CA ASP A 158 2.04 3.89 -19.16
C ASP A 158 1.16 5.00 -19.77
N ASP A 159 1.30 5.23 -21.08
CA ASP A 159 0.59 6.27 -21.84
C ASP A 159 -0.95 6.11 -21.76
N GLN A 160 -1.44 5.05 -21.11
CA GLN A 160 -2.85 4.83 -20.79
C GLN A 160 -3.34 5.56 -19.53
N HIS A 161 -2.47 6.25 -18.79
CA HIS A 161 -2.92 7.08 -17.66
C HIS A 161 -3.47 8.42 -18.18
N PRO A 162 -4.79 8.70 -18.06
CA PRO A 162 -5.36 9.93 -18.57
C PRO A 162 -4.87 11.09 -17.71
N TYR A 163 -4.02 11.95 -18.30
CA TYR A 163 -3.70 13.28 -17.79
C TYR A 163 -4.16 14.33 -18.79
#